data_AF-A0AAE8VX09-F1
#
_entry.id   AF-A0AAE8VX09-F1
#
_cell.length_a   1.000
_cell.length_b   1.000
_cell.length_c   1.000
_cell.angle_alpha   90.00
_cell.angle_beta   90.00
_cell.angle_gamma   90.00
#
_symmetry.space_group_name_H-M   'P 1'
#
loop_
_entity.id
_entity.type
_entity.pdbx_description
1 polymer ?
#
loop_
_entity_poly.entity_id
_entity_poly.type
_entity_poly.pdbx_seq_one_letter_code
_entity_poly.pdbx_strand_id
1 'polypeptide(L)'
;MADNMAAMLMAKMRGGRTQREDDAEPATTDPTTLALLRQARGDTDYSYVHEANAKGQTEFRAAVQKRARELQSQHGLSYSFAEARALRELGEERRATVERDRRRASYDQMVKNNREEMADNSTAALRERTREATRQRREKADADLVAKLRAITGAHR
;
A
#
# COMPACT_ATOMS: atom_id res chain seq x y z
N MET A 1 25.10 -36.55 -32.39
CA MET A 1 23.77 -36.34 -33.01
C MET A 1 22.76 -35.63 -32.08
N ALA A 2 23.13 -35.22 -30.85
CA ALA A 2 22.24 -34.51 -29.92
C ALA A 2 22.38 -32.96 -29.97
N ASP A 3 23.50 -32.45 -30.48
CA ASP A 3 23.82 -31.01 -30.45
C ASP A 3 23.02 -30.17 -31.47
N ASN A 4 22.44 -30.81 -32.49
CA ASN A 4 21.68 -30.11 -33.53
C ASN A 4 20.24 -29.75 -33.09
N MET A 5 19.63 -30.52 -32.19
CA MET A 5 18.30 -30.18 -31.66
C MET A 5 18.36 -28.99 -30.71
N ALA A 6 19.39 -28.89 -29.88
CA ALA A 6 19.58 -27.77 -28.97
C ALA A 6 19.83 -26.46 -29.74
N ALA A 7 20.64 -26.50 -30.80
CA ALA A 7 20.86 -25.37 -31.69
C ALA A 7 19.57 -24.93 -32.43
N MET A 8 18.77 -25.90 -32.89
CA MET A 8 17.50 -25.63 -33.56
C MET A 8 16.42 -25.07 -32.61
N LEU A 9 16.40 -25.52 -31.35
CA LEU A 9 15.50 -24.99 -30.33
C LEU A 9 15.88 -23.55 -29.92
N MET A 10 17.19 -23.27 -29.79
CA MET A 10 17.69 -21.92 -29.51
C MET A 10 17.48 -20.96 -30.69
N ALA A 11 17.60 -21.44 -31.93
CA ALA A 11 17.26 -20.67 -33.13
C ALA A 11 15.76 -20.33 -33.18
N LYS A 12 14.88 -21.28 -32.82
CA LYS A 12 13.43 -21.06 -32.76
C LYS A 12 13.02 -20.11 -31.62
N MET A 13 13.75 -20.13 -30.50
CA MET A 13 13.55 -19.20 -29.38
C MET A 13 14.10 -17.79 -29.67
N ARG A 14 15.11 -17.66 -30.55
CA ARG A 14 15.72 -16.38 -30.94
C ARG A 14 15.01 -15.72 -32.14
N GLY A 15 14.37 -16.50 -33.01
CA GLY A 15 13.71 -16.02 -34.23
C GLY A 15 12.26 -15.54 -34.08
N GLY A 16 11.68 -15.56 -32.87
CA GLY A 16 10.28 -15.16 -32.66
C GLY A 16 10.03 -13.70 -32.32
N ARG A 17 11.07 -12.86 -32.24
CA ARG A 17 10.95 -11.45 -31.85
C ARG A 17 12.00 -10.61 -32.56
N THR A 18 11.73 -10.20 -33.82
CA THR A 18 12.11 -8.90 -34.41
C THR A 18 11.89 -8.90 -35.93
N GLN A 19 10.63 -8.75 -36.35
CA GLN A 19 10.19 -7.96 -37.50
C GLN A 19 8.83 -7.42 -36.98
N ARG A 20 8.61 -6.18 -36.54
CA ARG A 20 9.01 -4.88 -37.09
C ARG A 20 8.98 -4.87 -38.61
N GLU A 21 7.81 -5.25 -39.14
CA GLU A 21 7.24 -4.50 -40.26
C GLU A 21 6.84 -3.13 -39.71
N ASP A 22 7.78 -2.19 -39.78
CA ASP A 22 7.62 -0.77 -39.47
C ASP A 22 7.28 0.04 -40.75
N ASP A 23 6.77 -0.60 -41.81
CA ASP A 23 6.45 0.04 -43.10
C ASP A 23 5.02 -0.27 -43.59
N ALA A 24 4.05 -0.33 -42.69
CA ALA A 24 2.67 -0.07 -43.04
C ALA A 24 2.26 1.21 -42.33
N GLU A 25 2.00 2.28 -43.10
CA GLU A 25 1.24 3.42 -42.59
C GLU A 25 0.08 2.90 -41.75
N PRO A 26 -0.22 3.49 -40.56
CA PRO A 26 -1.36 3.03 -39.79
C PRO A 26 -2.58 3.24 -40.69
N ALA A 27 -3.09 2.14 -41.26
CA ALA A 27 -4.39 2.11 -41.90
C ALA A 27 -5.31 2.79 -40.90
N THR A 28 -5.82 3.96 -41.30
CA THR A 28 -6.66 4.82 -40.49
C THR A 28 -7.71 3.92 -39.88
N THR A 29 -7.52 3.61 -38.59
CA THR A 29 -8.24 2.49 -37.99
C THR A 29 -9.67 2.96 -37.93
N ASP A 30 -10.50 2.43 -38.82
CA ASP A 30 -11.87 2.88 -39.02
C ASP A 30 -12.55 2.94 -37.63
N PRO A 31 -13.18 4.05 -37.23
CA PRO A 31 -13.69 4.26 -35.87
C PRO A 31 -14.56 3.11 -35.38
N THR A 32 -15.23 2.42 -36.30
CA THR A 32 -16.00 1.18 -36.11
C THR A 32 -15.13 0.01 -35.62
N THR A 33 -13.94 -0.18 -36.19
CA THR A 33 -12.97 -1.20 -35.79
C THR A 33 -12.37 -0.89 -34.41
N LEU A 34 -12.11 0.39 -34.13
CA LEU A 34 -11.68 0.84 -32.80
C LEU A 34 -12.76 0.63 -31.73
N ALA A 35 -14.03 0.89 -32.07
CA ALA A 35 -15.16 0.68 -31.17
C ALA A 35 -15.37 -0.81 -30.87
N LEU A 36 -15.28 -1.68 -31.88
CA LEU A 36 -15.37 -3.14 -31.70
C LEU A 36 -14.20 -3.70 -30.88
N LEU A 37 -12.99 -3.19 -31.07
CA LEU A 37 -11.82 -3.57 -30.25
C LEU A 37 -11.96 -3.12 -28.79
N ARG A 38 -12.56 -1.94 -28.53
CA ARG A 38 -12.93 -1.50 -27.17
C ARG A 38 -14.00 -2.41 -26.56
N GLN A 39 -15.06 -2.67 -27.30
CA GLN A 39 -16.18 -3.51 -26.85
C GLN A 39 -15.74 -4.96 -26.57
N ALA A 40 -14.82 -5.50 -27.39
CA ALA A 40 -14.28 -6.85 -27.22
C ALA A 40 -13.31 -6.98 -26.04
N ARG A 41 -12.67 -5.89 -25.61
CA ARG A 41 -11.75 -5.87 -24.44
C ARG A 41 -12.47 -5.62 -23.11
N GLY A 42 -13.78 -5.32 -23.16
CA GLY A 42 -14.56 -4.90 -22.01
C GLY A 42 -14.15 -3.51 -21.53
N ASP A 43 -15.12 -2.68 -21.16
CA ASP A 43 -14.90 -1.37 -20.53
C ASP A 43 -14.29 -1.54 -19.13
N THR A 44 -13.03 -1.97 -19.07
CA THR A 44 -12.19 -1.82 -17.90
C THR A 44 -11.40 -0.53 -18.08
N ASP A 45 -12.10 0.58 -17.83
CA ASP A 45 -11.53 1.91 -17.93
C ASP A 45 -10.50 2.11 -16.79
N TYR A 46 -9.25 1.69 -17.03
CA TYR A 46 -8.13 1.89 -16.11
C TYR A 46 -7.60 3.33 -16.09
N SER A 47 -8.22 4.23 -16.86
CA SER A 47 -7.90 5.66 -16.94
C SER A 47 -7.78 6.29 -15.56
N TYR A 48 -8.74 6.05 -14.67
CA TYR A 48 -8.74 6.53 -13.28
C TYR A 48 -7.52 6.04 -12.47
N VAL A 49 -7.12 4.78 -12.64
CA VAL A 49 -5.97 4.21 -11.93
C VAL A 49 -4.67 4.85 -12.43
N HIS A 50 -4.56 5.09 -13.74
CA HIS A 50 -3.40 5.77 -14.32
C HIS A 50 -3.30 7.24 -13.87
N GLU A 51 -4.43 7.96 -13.84
CA GLU A 51 -4.48 9.34 -13.35
C GLU A 51 -4.13 9.44 -11.86
N ALA A 52 -4.71 8.57 -11.03
CA ALA A 52 -4.39 8.52 -9.60
C ALA A 52 -2.91 8.20 -9.36
N ASN A 53 -2.34 7.26 -10.13
CA ASN A 53 -0.92 6.92 -10.04
C ASN A 53 -0.03 8.07 -10.53
N ALA A 54 -0.40 8.76 -11.61
CA ALA A 54 0.33 9.91 -12.12
C ALA A 54 0.34 11.04 -11.09
N LYS A 55 -0.82 11.36 -10.50
CA LYS A 55 -0.94 12.35 -9.43
C LYS A 55 -0.13 11.96 -8.19
N GLY A 56 -0.19 10.70 -7.78
CA GLY A 56 0.61 10.20 -6.66
C GLY A 56 2.12 10.29 -6.90
N GLN A 57 2.57 10.08 -8.15
CA GLN A 57 3.98 10.25 -8.53
C GLN A 57 4.42 11.71 -8.51
N THR A 58 3.59 12.64 -9.00
CA THR A 58 3.93 14.07 -8.98
C THR A 58 3.97 14.62 -7.56
N GLU A 59 3.01 14.26 -6.72
CA GLU A 59 2.98 14.61 -5.30
C GLU A 59 4.20 14.05 -4.55
N PHE A 60 4.55 12.78 -4.78
CA PHE A 60 5.73 12.17 -4.17
C PHE A 60 7.03 12.88 -4.59
N ARG A 61 7.18 13.19 -5.88
CA ARG A 61 8.34 13.97 -6.37
C ARG A 61 8.40 15.35 -5.72
N ALA A 62 7.26 16.04 -5.59
CA ALA A 62 7.20 17.34 -4.93
C ALA A 62 7.61 17.25 -3.45
N ALA A 63 7.16 16.22 -2.74
CA ALA A 63 7.54 15.96 -1.34
C ALA A 63 9.05 15.68 -1.20
N VAL A 64 9.62 14.86 -2.10
CA VAL A 64 11.07 14.59 -2.15
C VAL A 64 11.86 15.87 -2.35
N GLN A 65 11.49 16.70 -3.32
CA GLN A 65 12.17 17.97 -3.59
C GLN A 65 12.09 18.92 -2.40
N LYS A 66 10.92 19.02 -1.75
CA LYS A 66 10.74 19.83 -0.54
C LYS A 66 11.66 19.34 0.57
N ARG A 67 11.67 18.04 0.85
CA ARG A 67 12.50 17.43 1.89
C ARG A 67 14.00 17.55 1.57
N ALA A 68 14.39 17.42 0.31
CA ALA A 68 15.76 17.64 -0.13
C ALA A 68 16.23 19.07 0.13
N ARG A 69 15.38 20.08 -0.13
CA ARG A 69 15.69 21.48 0.19
C ARG A 69 15.82 21.72 1.69
N GLU A 70 14.94 21.12 2.50
CA GLU A 70 15.04 21.17 3.96
C GLU A 70 16.37 20.56 4.44
N LEU A 71 16.72 19.35 3.96
CA LEU A 71 17.98 18.68 4.31
C LEU A 71 19.21 19.46 3.86
N GLN A 72 19.15 20.09 2.68
CA GLN A 72 20.20 20.99 2.20
C GLN A 72 20.36 22.20 3.12
N SER A 73 19.25 22.83 3.55
CA SER A 73 19.28 23.99 4.45
C SER A 73 19.76 23.65 5.86
N GLN A 74 19.40 22.47 6.39
CA GLN A 74 19.69 22.05 7.76
C GLN A 74 21.10 21.49 7.91
N HIS A 75 21.57 20.75 6.92
CA HIS A 75 22.81 19.98 7.01
C HIS A 75 23.89 20.42 6.02
N GLY A 76 23.63 21.43 5.20
CA GLY A 76 24.58 21.93 4.20
C GLY A 76 24.94 20.91 3.12
N LEU A 77 24.11 19.88 2.94
CA LEU A 77 24.35 18.81 1.97
C LEU A 77 24.19 19.33 0.54
N SER A 78 24.94 18.77 -0.41
CA SER A 78 24.66 19.02 -1.83
C SER A 78 23.27 18.48 -2.20
N TYR A 79 22.61 19.14 -3.15
CA TYR A 79 21.25 18.81 -3.53
C TYR A 79 21.07 17.33 -3.95
N SER A 80 22.03 16.76 -4.67
CA SER A 80 21.98 15.35 -5.10
C SER A 80 22.01 14.37 -3.92
N PHE A 81 22.84 14.63 -2.91
CA PHE A 81 22.87 13.82 -1.68
C PHE A 81 21.61 14.03 -0.83
N ALA A 82 21.11 15.26 -0.76
CA ALA A 82 19.88 15.58 -0.04
C ALA A 82 18.65 14.92 -0.68
N GLU A 83 18.57 14.87 -2.01
CA GLU A 83 17.50 14.19 -2.75
C GLU A 83 17.54 12.67 -2.55
N ALA A 84 18.73 12.06 -2.65
CA ALA A 84 18.90 10.63 -2.39
C ALA A 84 18.48 10.25 -0.95
N ARG A 85 18.82 11.10 0.02
CA ARG A 85 18.41 10.92 1.42
C ARG A 85 16.90 11.12 1.61
N ALA A 86 16.32 12.15 1.02
CA ALA A 86 14.88 12.41 1.06
C ALA A 86 14.07 11.24 0.47
N LEU A 87 14.52 10.66 -0.65
CA LEU A 87 13.91 9.48 -1.25
C LEU A 87 13.91 8.28 -0.30
N ARG A 88 15.00 8.07 0.42
CA ARG A 88 15.11 6.99 1.41
C ARG A 88 14.18 7.22 2.60
N GLU A 89 14.26 8.40 3.23
CA GLU A 89 13.44 8.76 4.40
C GLU A 89 11.94 8.64 4.09
N LEU A 90 11.48 9.28 3.01
CA LEU A 90 10.06 9.21 2.61
C LEU A 90 9.63 7.81 2.15
N GLY A 91 10.55 7.05 1.55
CA GLY A 91 10.30 5.67 1.16
C GLY A 91 10.12 4.74 2.37
N GLU A 92 10.92 4.92 3.41
CA GLU A 92 10.82 4.18 4.67
C GLU A 92 9.55 4.56 5.44
N GLU A 93 9.24 5.86 5.53
CA GLU A 93 7.99 6.34 6.15
C GLU A 93 6.76 5.73 5.47
N ARG A 94 6.72 5.72 4.13
CA ARG A 94 5.60 5.13 3.38
C ARG A 94 5.48 3.63 3.61
N ARG A 95 6.59 2.91 3.75
CA ARG A 95 6.56 1.47 4.09
C ARG A 95 6.03 1.26 5.51
N ALA A 96 6.47 2.08 6.45
CA ALA A 96 6.04 2.01 7.84
C ALA A 96 4.55 2.31 8.01
N THR A 97 4.01 3.29 7.28
CA THR A 97 2.57 3.59 7.30
C THR A 97 1.76 2.44 6.71
N VAL A 98 2.15 1.93 5.54
CA VAL A 98 1.49 0.78 4.90
C VAL A 98 1.49 -0.45 5.81
N GLU A 99 2.62 -0.73 6.47
CA GLU A 99 2.69 -1.86 7.41
C GLU A 99 1.78 -1.65 8.63
N ARG A 100 1.78 -0.45 9.21
CA ARG A 100 0.91 -0.11 10.34
C ARG A 100 -0.57 -0.26 9.96
N ASP A 101 -0.96 0.23 8.78
CA ASP A 101 -2.33 0.16 8.30
C ASP A 101 -2.74 -1.29 8.02
N ARG A 102 -1.84 -2.12 7.47
CA ARG A 102 -2.06 -3.56 7.31
C ARG A 102 -2.26 -4.25 8.65
N ARG A 103 -1.39 -3.99 9.63
CA ARG A 103 -1.51 -4.57 10.98
C ARG A 103 -2.83 -4.17 11.64
N ARG A 104 -3.25 -2.92 11.49
CA ARG A 104 -4.54 -2.42 11.99
C ARG A 104 -5.71 -3.13 11.31
N ALA A 105 -5.70 -3.23 9.97
CA ALA A 105 -6.73 -3.92 9.23
C ALA A 105 -6.84 -5.40 9.63
N SER A 106 -5.71 -6.09 9.82
CA SER A 106 -5.69 -7.47 10.31
C SER A 106 -6.26 -7.60 11.72
N TYR A 107 -5.91 -6.66 12.61
CA TYR A 107 -6.46 -6.64 13.97
C TYR A 107 -7.98 -6.39 13.96
N ASP A 108 -8.45 -5.41 13.19
CA ASP A 108 -9.87 -5.07 13.08
C ASP A 108 -10.67 -6.25 12.51
N GLN A 109 -10.11 -6.96 11.52
CA GLN A 109 -10.72 -8.18 10.98
C GLN A 109 -10.77 -9.31 12.02
N MET A 110 -9.69 -9.53 12.78
CA MET A 110 -9.67 -10.53 13.85
C MET A 110 -10.70 -10.19 14.94
N VAL A 111 -10.82 -8.92 15.33
CA VAL A 111 -11.82 -8.48 16.31
C VAL A 111 -13.24 -8.72 15.78
N LYS A 112 -13.48 -8.42 14.51
CA LYS A 112 -14.77 -8.65 13.86
C LYS A 112 -15.11 -10.15 13.84
N ASN A 113 -14.20 -10.99 13.37
CA ASN A 113 -14.39 -12.45 13.34
C ASN A 113 -14.64 -13.02 14.74
N ASN A 114 -13.83 -12.64 15.74
CA ASN A 114 -14.04 -13.08 17.12
C ASN A 114 -15.39 -12.62 17.68
N ARG A 115 -15.88 -11.45 17.27
CA ARG A 115 -17.20 -10.95 17.68
C ARG A 115 -18.33 -11.74 17.04
N GLU A 116 -18.19 -12.10 15.76
CA GLU A 116 -19.14 -12.94 15.03
C GLU A 116 -19.17 -14.36 15.61
N GLU A 117 -18.01 -14.99 15.82
CA GLU A 117 -17.91 -16.30 16.46
C GLU A 117 -18.48 -16.32 17.88
N MET A 118 -18.26 -15.25 18.66
CA MET A 118 -18.88 -15.11 19.98
C MET A 118 -20.39 -14.91 19.86
N ALA A 119 -20.89 -14.18 18.86
CA ALA A 119 -22.33 -14.02 18.68
C ALA A 119 -23.00 -15.36 18.35
N ASP A 120 -22.34 -16.18 17.52
CA ASP A 120 -22.85 -17.47 17.06
C ASP A 120 -22.75 -18.56 18.15
N ASN A 121 -21.69 -18.53 18.97
CA ASN A 121 -21.41 -19.59 19.96
C ASN A 121 -21.72 -19.23 21.42
N SER A 122 -22.15 -18.00 21.73
CA SER A 122 -22.39 -17.59 23.14
C SER A 122 -23.84 -17.69 23.59
N THR A 123 -24.03 -18.46 24.66
CA THR A 123 -25.26 -18.41 25.48
C THR A 123 -25.40 -17.05 26.17
N ALA A 124 -26.63 -16.66 26.52
CA ALA A 124 -26.90 -15.36 27.16
C ALA A 124 -26.07 -15.13 28.44
N ALA A 125 -25.85 -16.18 29.23
CA ALA A 125 -25.04 -16.12 30.45
C ALA A 125 -23.54 -15.84 30.17
N LEU A 126 -23.00 -16.35 29.06
CA LEU A 126 -21.61 -16.10 28.68
C LEU A 126 -21.41 -14.64 28.20
N ARG A 127 -22.44 -14.08 27.54
CA ARG A 127 -22.46 -12.67 27.12
C ARG A 127 -22.52 -11.71 28.31
N GLU A 128 -23.30 -12.04 29.33
CA GLU A 128 -23.36 -11.28 30.58
C GLU A 128 -21.98 -11.28 31.28
N ARG A 129 -21.38 -12.46 31.49
CA ARG A 129 -20.04 -12.58 32.12
C ARG A 129 -18.95 -11.84 31.37
N THR A 130 -18.96 -11.88 30.03
CA THR A 130 -17.96 -11.15 29.24
C THR A 130 -18.16 -9.63 29.36
N ARG A 131 -19.40 -9.13 29.34
CA ARG A 131 -19.70 -7.70 29.58
C ARG A 131 -19.23 -7.25 30.95
N GLU A 132 -19.52 -8.02 32.00
CA GLU A 132 -19.08 -7.75 33.36
C GLU A 132 -17.55 -7.72 33.45
N ALA A 133 -16.86 -8.71 32.88
CA ALA A 133 -15.40 -8.74 32.85
C ALA A 133 -14.81 -7.55 32.08
N THR A 134 -15.44 -7.12 30.98
CA THR A 134 -14.97 -5.95 30.23
C THR A 134 -15.15 -4.67 31.03
N ARG A 135 -16.28 -4.54 31.75
CA ARG A 135 -16.56 -3.42 32.64
C ARG A 135 -15.55 -3.35 33.79
N GLN A 136 -15.29 -4.47 34.47
CA GLN A 136 -14.28 -4.54 35.54
C GLN A 136 -12.89 -4.15 35.06
N ARG A 137 -12.50 -4.55 33.83
CA ARG A 137 -11.21 -4.15 33.25
C ARG A 137 -11.12 -2.64 32.99
N ARG A 138 -12.21 -2.02 32.54
CA ARG A 138 -12.29 -0.56 32.34
C ARG A 138 -12.22 0.18 33.68
N GLU A 139 -13.02 -0.23 34.65
CA GLU A 139 -13.00 0.37 35.99
C GLU A 139 -11.63 0.26 36.66
N LYS A 140 -10.94 -0.87 36.48
CA LYS A 140 -9.55 -1.04 36.96
C LYS A 140 -8.58 -0.13 36.22
N ALA A 141 -8.67 -0.03 34.89
CA ALA A 141 -7.82 0.85 34.11
C ALA A 141 -8.02 2.34 34.48
N ASP A 142 -9.26 2.74 34.73
CA ASP A 142 -9.61 4.10 35.17
C ASP A 142 -9.08 4.35 36.59
N ALA A 143 -9.22 3.39 37.50
CA ALA A 143 -8.64 3.47 38.85
C ALA A 143 -7.12 3.60 38.82
N ASP A 144 -6.44 2.81 37.98
CA ASP A 144 -4.99 2.87 37.79
C ASP A 144 -4.55 4.21 37.19
N LEU A 145 -5.32 4.77 36.25
CA LEU A 145 -5.06 6.09 35.68
C LEU A 145 -5.21 7.19 36.73
N VAL A 146 -6.28 7.16 37.52
CA VAL A 146 -6.49 8.11 38.62
C VAL A 146 -5.38 8.00 39.67
N ALA A 147 -4.96 6.78 40.02
CA ALA A 147 -3.85 6.56 40.95
C ALA A 147 -2.54 7.16 40.42
N LYS A 148 -2.22 6.95 39.13
CA LYS A 148 -1.05 7.55 38.47
C LYS A 148 -1.11 9.08 38.47
N LEU A 149 -2.26 9.67 38.14
CA LEU A 149 -2.45 11.12 38.15
C LEU A 149 -2.30 11.71 39.56
N ARG A 150 -2.81 11.03 40.59
CA ARG A 150 -2.61 11.42 41.99
C ARG A 150 -1.14 11.33 42.41
N ALA A 151 -0.41 10.29 41.99
CA ALA A 151 1.01 10.17 42.28
C ALA A 151 1.83 11.31 41.67
N ILE A 152 1.53 11.70 40.43
CA ILE A 152 2.20 12.82 39.74
C ILE A 152 1.87 14.16 40.42
N THR A 153 0.58 14.41 40.69
CA THR A 153 0.14 15.70 41.27
C THR A 153 0.49 15.84 42.75
N GLY A 154 0.59 14.74 43.50
CA GLY A 154 1.01 14.72 44.90
C GLY A 154 2.54 14.85 45.10
N ALA A 155 3.34 14.48 44.11
CA ALA A 155 4.81 14.61 44.15
C ALA A 155 5.32 16.04 43.87
N HIS A 156 4.43 16.98 43.52
CA HIS A 156 4.75 18.38 43.22
C HIS A 156 4.24 19.38 44.28
N ARG A 157 3.98 18.91 45.51
CA ARG A 157 3.77 19.77 46.70
C ARG A 157 4.92 19.58 47.67
#